data_AF-A0A0R1GKI1-F1
#
_entry.id   AF-A0A0R1GKI1-F1
#
_cell.length_a   1.000
_cell.length_b   1.000
_cell.length_c   1.000
_cell.angle_alpha   90.00
_cell.angle_beta   90.00
_cell.angle_gamma   90.00
#
_symmetry.space_group_name_H-M   'P 1'
#
loop_
_entity.id
_entity.type
_entity.pdbx_description
1 polymer ?
#
loop_
_entity_poly.entity_id
_entity_poly.type
_entity_poly.pdbx_seq_one_letter_code
_entity_poly.pdbx_strand_id
1 'polypeptide(L)'
;MDGERLMKVQTALTKIKAYDAKLAQTLRGSEAFNQIDDAYDAFVYRYLRPRDAVLISQQLGRPLTTLELARLVTAAYNQTDLTATLPLTPEVKLGLALKFARRQRQLTQQDVAIQTGITQSQVAKAETAQTTLSLSNWQALFKAVDFVPAFQFGR
;
A
#
# COMPACT_ATOMS: atom_id res chain seq x y z
N MET A 1 -23.85 12.23 -0.19
CA MET A 1 -22.83 11.69 -1.09
C MET A 1 -21.81 12.78 -1.31
N ASP A 2 -20.74 12.79 -0.51
CA ASP A 2 -19.68 13.78 -0.64
C ASP A 2 -18.92 13.50 -1.93
N GLY A 3 -18.91 14.46 -2.85
CA GLY A 3 -18.12 14.38 -4.08
C GLY A 3 -16.67 14.09 -3.71
N GLU A 4 -16.18 12.92 -4.10
CA GLU A 4 -14.95 12.32 -3.58
C GLU A 4 -13.75 13.20 -3.94
N ARG A 5 -13.38 14.11 -3.03
CA ARG A 5 -12.27 15.03 -3.23
C ARG A 5 -10.99 14.21 -3.15
N LEU A 6 -10.29 14.08 -4.27
CA LEU A 6 -8.96 13.47 -4.32
C LEU A 6 -8.04 14.13 -3.29
N MET A 7 -7.32 13.31 -2.53
CA MET A 7 -6.30 13.81 -1.62
C MET A 7 -5.07 14.22 -2.43
N LYS A 8 -4.54 15.41 -2.13
CA LYS A 8 -3.24 15.84 -2.66
C LYS A 8 -2.12 15.36 -1.76
N VAL A 9 -0.96 15.03 -2.33
CA VAL A 9 0.23 14.63 -1.57
C VAL A 9 0.61 15.69 -0.54
N GLN A 10 0.50 16.98 -0.88
CA GLN A 10 0.78 18.07 0.05
C GLN A 10 -0.16 18.06 1.26
N THR A 11 -1.44 17.69 1.08
CA THR A 11 -2.40 17.56 2.18
C THR A 11 -1.98 16.45 3.14
N ALA A 12 -1.65 15.26 2.62
CA ALA A 12 -1.18 14.14 3.43
C ALA A 12 0.13 14.50 4.14
N LEU A 13 1.09 15.10 3.44
CA LEU A 13 2.39 15.48 3.97
C LEU A 13 2.27 16.47 5.13
N THR A 14 1.47 17.53 4.95
CA THR A 14 1.24 18.52 6.01
C THR A 14 0.61 17.87 7.23
N LYS A 15 -0.34 16.95 7.04
CA LYS A 15 -1.02 16.27 8.14
C LYS A 15 -0.08 15.33 8.91
N ILE A 16 0.72 14.52 8.21
CA ILE A 16 1.72 13.64 8.83
C ILE A 16 2.74 14.46 9.62
N LYS A 17 3.30 15.52 9.05
CA LYS A 17 4.23 16.42 9.76
C LYS A 17 3.62 17.05 11.01
N ALA A 18 2.34 17.41 10.96
CA ALA A 18 1.64 17.97 12.11
C ALA A 18 1.50 16.95 13.24
N TYR A 19 1.23 15.68 12.93
CA TYR A 19 1.24 14.61 13.93
C TYR A 19 2.64 14.37 14.49
N ASP A 20 3.66 14.25 13.63
CA ASP A 20 5.06 14.07 14.04
C ASP A 20 5.51 15.16 15.03
N ALA A 21 5.17 16.43 14.72
CA ALA A 21 5.48 17.57 15.58
C ALA A 21 4.76 17.49 16.93
N LYS A 22 3.48 17.10 16.95
CA LYS A 22 2.71 16.92 18.18
C LYS A 22 3.27 15.79 19.04
N LEU A 23 3.58 14.64 18.43
CA LEU A 23 4.17 13.50 19.14
C LEU A 23 5.54 13.84 19.74
N ALA A 24 6.37 14.60 19.01
CA ALA A 24 7.68 15.03 19.50
C ALA A 24 7.60 15.99 20.70
N GLN A 25 6.51 16.73 20.84
CA GLN A 25 6.28 17.71 21.92
C GLN A 25 5.47 17.13 23.09
N THR A 26 4.96 15.90 22.99
CA THR A 26 4.09 15.29 23.99
C THR A 26 4.84 14.21 24.78
N LEU A 27 4.66 14.18 26.10
CA LEU A 27 5.31 13.19 26.96
C LEU A 27 4.88 11.77 26.57
N ARG A 28 5.85 10.92 26.21
CA ARG A 28 5.59 9.50 25.88
C ARG A 28 4.90 8.78 27.03
N GLY A 29 3.92 7.93 26.69
CA GLY A 29 3.14 7.17 27.66
C GLY A 29 2.04 7.96 28.38
N SER A 30 1.93 9.27 28.13
CA SER A 30 0.77 10.04 28.58
C SER A 30 -0.48 9.71 27.75
N GLU A 31 -1.66 9.95 28.31
CA GLU A 31 -2.93 9.81 27.60
C GLU A 31 -2.96 10.66 26.32
N ALA A 32 -2.47 11.91 26.41
CA ALA A 32 -2.38 12.81 25.26
C ALA A 32 -1.50 12.25 24.14
N PHE A 33 -0.37 11.62 24.49
CA PHE A 33 0.48 10.96 23.50
C PHE A 33 -0.26 9.83 22.79
N ASN A 34 -0.90 8.95 23.54
CA ASN A 34 -1.63 7.81 22.98
C ASN A 34 -2.78 8.27 22.07
N GLN A 35 -3.53 9.31 22.45
CA GLN A 35 -4.59 9.87 21.61
C GLN A 35 -4.06 10.44 20.28
N ILE A 36 -2.89 11.08 20.29
CA ILE A 36 -2.26 11.61 19.06
C ILE A 36 -1.77 10.44 18.20
N ASP A 37 -1.17 9.42 18.80
CA ASP A 37 -0.68 8.21 18.13
C ASP A 37 -1.82 7.43 17.47
N ASP A 38 -2.92 7.21 18.20
CA ASP A 38 -4.14 6.58 17.67
C ASP A 38 -4.73 7.38 16.49
N ALA A 39 -4.74 8.70 16.57
CA ALA A 39 -5.23 9.56 15.50
C ALA A 39 -4.28 9.55 14.26
N TYR A 40 -2.98 9.44 14.50
CA TYR A 40 -1.99 9.26 13.44
C TYR A 40 -2.17 7.92 12.73
N ASP A 41 -2.29 6.85 13.50
CA ASP A 41 -2.52 5.49 13.00
C ASP A 41 -3.84 5.40 12.24
N ALA A 42 -4.92 5.98 12.76
CA ALA A 42 -6.21 6.05 12.09
C ALA A 42 -6.13 6.84 10.77
N PHE A 43 -5.20 7.79 10.62
CA PHE A 43 -5.01 8.51 9.37
C PHE A 43 -4.17 7.70 8.36
N VAL A 44 -3.03 7.17 8.79
CA VAL A 44 -2.07 6.46 7.92
C VAL A 44 -2.60 5.06 7.57
N TYR A 45 -2.95 4.29 8.60
CA TYR A 45 -3.23 2.87 8.48
C TYR A 45 -4.66 2.53 8.07
N ARG A 46 -5.54 3.52 7.99
CA ARG A 46 -6.83 3.38 7.32
C ARG A 46 -6.69 3.01 5.85
N TYR A 47 -5.62 3.46 5.19
CA TYR A 47 -5.44 3.27 3.75
C TYR A 47 -4.22 2.39 3.41
N LEU A 48 -3.13 2.49 4.17
CA LEU A 48 -1.92 1.67 3.99
C LEU A 48 -1.79 0.70 5.17
N ARG A 49 -1.94 -0.62 5.01
CA ARG A 49 -1.84 -1.49 6.21
C ARG A 49 -0.40 -1.48 6.77
N PRO A 50 -0.21 -1.60 8.10
CA PRO A 50 1.12 -1.61 8.72
C PRO A 50 2.06 -2.66 8.10
N ARG A 51 1.55 -3.86 7.80
CA ARG A 51 2.33 -4.93 7.17
C ARG A 51 2.85 -4.57 5.78
N ASP A 52 2.11 -3.74 5.03
CA ASP A 52 2.54 -3.31 3.70
C ASP A 52 3.63 -2.23 3.83
N ALA A 53 3.49 -1.31 4.79
CA ALA A 53 4.54 -0.35 5.12
C ALA A 53 5.85 -1.04 5.54
N VAL A 54 5.76 -2.08 6.38
CA VAL A 54 6.92 -2.91 6.79
C VAL A 54 7.57 -3.59 5.59
N LEU A 55 6.80 -4.23 4.71
CA LEU A 55 7.32 -4.88 3.51
C LEU A 55 8.06 -3.87 2.62
N ILE A 56 7.49 -2.68 2.42
CA ILE A 56 8.10 -1.61 1.65
C ILE A 56 9.42 -1.15 2.29
N SER A 57 9.44 -0.88 3.60
CA SER A 57 10.67 -0.48 4.30
C SER A 57 11.77 -1.54 4.23
N GLN A 58 11.41 -2.82 4.34
CA GLN A 58 12.35 -3.93 4.18
C GLN A 58 12.98 -3.94 2.78
N GLN A 59 12.18 -3.74 1.74
CA GLN A 59 12.65 -3.71 0.35
C GLN A 59 13.50 -2.48 0.03
N LEU A 60 13.23 -1.35 0.69
CA LEU A 60 14.07 -0.15 0.59
C LEU A 60 15.38 -0.26 1.38
N GLY A 61 15.50 -1.23 2.31
CA GLY A 61 16.63 -1.32 3.24
C GLY A 61 16.69 -0.17 4.26
N ARG A 62 15.61 0.61 4.39
CA ARG A 62 15.51 1.77 5.29
C ARG A 62 14.05 2.08 5.65
N PRO A 63 13.80 2.82 6.74
CA PRO A 63 12.48 3.36 7.02
C PRO A 63 11.95 4.24 5.87
N LEU A 64 10.62 4.28 5.74
CA LEU A 64 9.93 5.22 4.86
C LEU A 64 10.16 6.65 5.34
N THR A 65 10.50 7.55 4.42
CA THR A 65 10.48 8.99 4.71
C THR A 65 9.04 9.49 4.84
N THR A 66 8.84 10.62 5.54
CA THR A 66 7.53 11.28 5.65
C THR A 66 6.91 11.58 4.28
N LEU A 67 7.72 11.97 3.29
CA LEU A 67 7.23 12.24 1.93
C LEU A 67 6.77 10.97 1.22
N GLU A 68 7.51 9.87 1.35
CA GLU A 68 7.13 8.58 0.79
C GLU A 68 5.85 8.04 1.45
N LEU A 69 5.74 8.14 2.76
CA LEU A 69 4.52 7.78 3.49
C LEU A 69 3.33 8.64 3.03
N ALA A 70 3.51 9.94 2.86
CA ALA A 70 2.47 10.83 2.34
C ALA A 70 2.03 10.44 0.92
N ARG A 71 2.97 10.11 0.04
CA ARG A 71 2.67 9.62 -1.33
C ARG A 71 1.90 8.31 -1.29
N LEU A 72 2.29 7.37 -0.42
CA LEU A 72 1.59 6.10 -0.25
C LEU A 72 0.17 6.30 0.26
N VAL A 73 -0.01 7.05 1.35
CA VAL A 73 -1.35 7.37 1.90
C VAL A 73 -2.23 8.06 0.86
N THR A 74 -1.66 8.96 0.07
CA THR A 74 -2.37 9.63 -1.05
C THR A 74 -2.79 8.64 -2.13
N ALA A 75 -1.89 7.77 -2.57
CA ALA A 75 -2.18 6.79 -3.61
C ALA A 75 -3.24 5.77 -3.14
N ALA A 76 -3.16 5.29 -1.90
CA ALA A 76 -4.15 4.38 -1.34
C ALA A 76 -5.53 5.05 -1.21
N TYR A 77 -5.59 6.30 -0.75
CA TYR A 77 -6.84 7.07 -0.67
C TYR A 77 -7.47 7.29 -2.04
N ASN A 78 -6.66 7.71 -3.03
CA ASN A 78 -7.12 7.95 -4.40
C ASN A 78 -7.34 6.66 -5.21
N GLN A 79 -7.15 5.49 -4.59
CA GLN A 79 -7.23 4.18 -5.24
C GLN A 79 -6.31 4.02 -6.46
N THR A 80 -5.16 4.71 -6.47
CA THR A 80 -4.17 4.63 -7.56
C THR A 80 -3.01 3.69 -7.22
N ASP A 81 -2.19 3.37 -8.22
CA ASP A 81 -0.99 2.55 -8.05
C ASP A 81 -0.01 3.17 -7.03
N LEU A 82 0.14 2.49 -5.89
CA LEU A 82 1.04 2.87 -4.80
C LEU A 82 2.52 2.75 -5.17
N THR A 83 2.83 1.87 -6.10
CA THR A 83 4.19 1.41 -6.37
C THR A 83 4.93 2.30 -7.36
N ALA A 84 4.19 3.09 -8.13
CA ALA A 84 4.73 4.12 -9.03
C ALA A 84 5.55 5.18 -8.29
N THR A 85 5.34 5.33 -6.98
CA THR A 85 5.94 6.40 -6.17
C THR A 85 7.27 6.04 -5.51
N LEU A 86 7.74 4.79 -5.64
CA LEU A 86 8.87 4.25 -4.87
C LEU A 86 9.89 3.48 -5.74
N PRO A 87 11.19 3.51 -5.38
CA PRO A 87 12.23 2.74 -6.04
C PRO A 87 12.25 1.28 -5.56
N LEU A 88 11.18 0.53 -5.84
CA LEU A 88 11.04 -0.88 -5.51
C LEU A 88 11.44 -1.78 -6.70
N THR A 89 11.82 -3.02 -6.42
CA THR A 89 12.05 -4.03 -7.46
C THR A 89 10.76 -4.33 -8.23
N PRO A 90 10.83 -4.73 -9.51
CA PRO A 90 9.65 -5.04 -10.32
C PRO A 90 8.70 -6.04 -9.66
N GLU A 91 9.21 -7.09 -9.05
CA GLU A 91 8.43 -8.14 -8.38
C GLU A 91 7.65 -7.60 -7.20
N VAL A 92 8.26 -6.72 -6.40
CA VAL A 92 7.60 -6.06 -5.26
C VAL A 92 6.52 -5.11 -5.74
N LYS A 93 6.78 -4.37 -6.83
CA LYS A 93 5.76 -3.51 -7.45
C LYS A 93 4.55 -4.33 -7.90
N LEU A 94 4.79 -5.45 -8.59
CA LEU A 94 3.72 -6.35 -9.04
C LEU A 94 2.91 -6.92 -7.85
N GLY A 95 3.61 -7.45 -6.85
CA GLY A 95 2.97 -8.03 -5.66
C GLY A 95 2.11 -7.03 -4.88
N LEU A 96 2.65 -5.83 -4.63
CA LEU A 96 1.91 -4.77 -3.95
C LEU A 96 0.73 -4.28 -4.79
N ALA A 97 0.93 -4.02 -6.08
CA ALA A 97 -0.13 -3.57 -6.98
C ALA A 97 -1.30 -4.57 -7.01
N LEU A 98 -1.01 -5.87 -7.15
CA LEU A 98 -2.02 -6.92 -7.09
C LEU A 98 -2.77 -6.90 -5.75
N LYS A 99 -2.03 -6.85 -4.63
CA LYS A 99 -2.60 -6.86 -3.28
C LYS A 99 -3.54 -5.68 -3.04
N PHE A 100 -3.16 -4.49 -3.50
CA PHE A 100 -3.99 -3.29 -3.37
C PHE A 100 -5.22 -3.34 -4.26
N ALA A 101 -5.06 -3.67 -5.54
CA ALA A 101 -6.17 -3.84 -6.47
C ALA A 101 -7.19 -4.87 -5.97
N ARG A 102 -6.71 -6.02 -5.50
CA ARG A 102 -7.56 -7.07 -4.91
C ARG A 102 -8.42 -6.52 -3.76
N ARG A 103 -7.81 -5.76 -2.85
CA ARG A 103 -8.51 -5.20 -1.69
C ARG A 103 -9.50 -4.10 -2.06
N GLN A 104 -9.20 -3.29 -3.07
CA GLN A 104 -10.17 -2.32 -3.61
C GLN A 104 -11.42 -3.01 -4.15
N ARG A 105 -11.24 -4.18 -4.77
CA ARG A 105 -12.33 -5.06 -5.20
C ARG A 105 -12.94 -5.91 -4.08
N GLN A 106 -12.47 -5.76 -2.83
CA GLN A 106 -12.89 -6.53 -1.67
C GLN A 106 -12.75 -8.06 -1.84
N LEU A 107 -11.84 -8.50 -2.71
CA LEU A 107 -11.59 -9.91 -2.97
C LEU A 107 -10.63 -10.49 -1.93
N THR A 108 -10.83 -11.74 -1.53
CA THR A 108 -9.87 -12.51 -0.75
C THR A 108 -8.81 -13.13 -1.66
N GLN A 109 -7.70 -13.61 -1.08
CA GLN A 109 -6.71 -14.37 -1.84
C GLN A 109 -7.30 -15.67 -2.42
N GLN A 110 -8.28 -16.25 -1.72
CA GLN A 110 -8.98 -17.45 -2.18
C GLN A 110 -9.87 -17.15 -3.40
N ASP A 111 -10.54 -15.99 -3.44
CA ASP A 111 -11.37 -15.61 -4.59
C ASP A 111 -10.52 -15.47 -5.85
N VAL A 112 -9.36 -14.82 -5.73
CA VAL A 112 -8.42 -14.68 -6.86
C VAL A 112 -7.85 -16.04 -7.27
N ALA A 113 -7.54 -16.91 -6.32
CA ALA A 113 -7.08 -18.27 -6.59
C ALA A 113 -8.11 -19.07 -7.42
N ILE A 114 -9.39 -19.03 -7.04
CA ILE A 114 -10.48 -19.69 -7.76
C ILE A 114 -10.59 -19.17 -9.20
N GLN A 115 -10.48 -17.85 -9.40
CA GLN A 115 -10.62 -17.24 -10.74
C GLN A 115 -9.43 -17.53 -11.68
N THR A 116 -8.24 -17.76 -11.12
CA THR A 116 -7.00 -17.88 -11.91
C THR A 116 -6.46 -19.30 -12.00
N GLY A 117 -6.99 -20.22 -11.19
CA GLY A 117 -6.52 -21.61 -11.14
C GLY A 117 -5.18 -21.80 -10.42
N ILE A 118 -4.62 -20.76 -9.79
CA ILE A 118 -3.46 -20.89 -8.90
C ILE A 118 -3.92 -21.06 -7.45
N THR A 119 -3.05 -21.60 -6.59
CA THR A 119 -3.41 -21.80 -5.16
C THR A 119 -3.44 -20.47 -4.39
N GLN A 120 -4.23 -20.40 -3.32
CA GLN A 120 -4.23 -19.27 -2.39
C GLN A 120 -2.82 -18.95 -1.86
N SER A 121 -2.02 -20.00 -1.57
CA SER A 121 -0.64 -19.85 -1.11
C SER A 121 0.25 -19.18 -2.16
N GLN A 122 0.07 -19.50 -3.45
CA GLN A 122 0.78 -18.84 -4.54
C GLN A 122 0.35 -17.38 -4.68
N VAL A 123 -0.95 -17.06 -4.55
CA VAL A 123 -1.42 -15.65 -4.50
C VAL A 123 -0.73 -14.91 -3.34
N ALA A 124 -0.73 -15.49 -2.14
CA ALA A 124 -0.11 -14.88 -0.97
C ALA A 124 1.39 -14.61 -1.17
N LYS A 125 2.13 -15.59 -1.71
CA LYS A 125 3.56 -15.44 -2.01
C LYS A 125 3.82 -14.38 -3.08
N ALA A 126 2.96 -14.30 -4.11
CA ALA A 126 3.05 -13.30 -5.15
C ALA A 126 2.85 -11.88 -4.59
N GLU A 127 1.85 -11.69 -3.72
CA GLU A 127 1.58 -10.40 -3.05
C GLU A 127 2.72 -9.92 -2.14
N THR A 128 3.60 -10.82 -1.71
CA THR A 128 4.76 -10.52 -0.87
C THR A 128 6.08 -10.63 -1.62
N ALA A 129 6.06 -10.79 -2.95
CA ALA A 129 7.24 -11.01 -3.79
C ALA A 129 8.16 -12.15 -3.31
N GLN A 130 7.57 -13.20 -2.71
CA GLN A 130 8.27 -14.40 -2.24
C GLN A 130 8.28 -15.52 -3.31
N THR A 131 7.78 -15.23 -4.51
CA THR A 131 7.80 -16.16 -5.63
C THR A 131 7.86 -15.37 -6.94
N THR A 132 8.58 -15.93 -7.91
CA THR A 132 8.57 -15.44 -9.27
C THR A 132 7.49 -16.17 -10.04
N LEU A 133 6.56 -15.41 -10.64
CA LEU A 133 5.54 -15.94 -11.53
C LEU A 133 5.87 -15.61 -12.99
N SER A 134 5.38 -16.45 -13.90
CA SER A 134 5.43 -16.15 -15.33
C SER A 134 4.59 -14.91 -15.66
N LEU A 135 4.88 -14.28 -16.80
CA LEU A 135 4.08 -13.16 -17.31
C LEU A 135 2.60 -13.54 -17.49
N SER A 136 2.32 -14.75 -17.99
CA SER A 136 0.96 -15.26 -18.15
C SER A 136 0.20 -15.35 -16.82
N ASN A 137 0.87 -15.78 -15.75
CA ASN A 137 0.27 -15.83 -14.42
C ASN A 137 0.02 -14.43 -13.87
N TRP A 138 0.94 -13.48 -14.06
CA TRP A 138 0.71 -12.09 -13.69
C TRP A 138 -0.47 -11.47 -14.46
N GLN A 139 -0.56 -11.71 -15.76
CA GLN A 139 -1.70 -11.25 -16.57
C GLN A 139 -3.02 -11.83 -16.07
N ALA A 140 -3.07 -13.12 -15.74
CA ALA A 140 -4.25 -13.75 -15.18
C ALA A 140 -4.65 -13.14 -13.82
N LEU A 141 -3.67 -12.92 -12.93
CA LEU A 141 -3.87 -12.29 -11.62
C LEU A 141 -4.42 -10.86 -11.74
N PHE A 142 -3.84 -10.04 -12.61
CA PHE A 142 -4.28 -8.66 -12.80
C PHE A 142 -5.65 -8.56 -13.47
N LYS A 143 -5.96 -9.48 -14.40
CA LYS A 143 -7.30 -9.61 -14.97
C LYS A 143 -8.34 -9.96 -13.91
N ALA A 144 -8.03 -10.87 -12.98
CA ALA A 144 -8.93 -11.29 -11.90
C ALA A 144 -9.27 -10.17 -10.91
N VAL A 145 -8.41 -9.16 -10.79
CA VAL A 145 -8.66 -7.98 -9.94
C VAL A 145 -9.08 -6.74 -10.73
N ASP A 146 -9.31 -6.89 -12.04
CA ASP A 146 -9.69 -5.83 -12.98
C ASP A 146 -8.85 -4.55 -12.77
N PHE A 147 -7.53 -4.73 -12.86
CA PHE A 147 -6.53 -3.68 -12.66
C PHE A 147 -5.42 -3.78 -13.69
N VAL A 148 -4.98 -2.62 -14.21
CA VAL A 148 -3.83 -2.51 -15.10
C VAL A 148 -2.75 -1.70 -14.38
N PRO A 149 -1.59 -2.31 -14.03
CA PRO A 149 -0.50 -1.58 -13.38
C PRO A 149 0.03 -0.46 -14.29
N ALA A 150 0.38 0.68 -13.70
CA ALA A 150 0.84 1.86 -14.45
C ALA A 150 2.28 1.73 -14.98
N PHE A 151 3.01 0.72 -14.53
CA PHE A 151 4.37 0.42 -14.97
C PHE A 151 4.35 -0.69 -16.02
N GLN A 152 5.09 -0.48 -17.10
CA GLN A 152 5.18 -1.46 -18.18
C GLN A 152 6.15 -2.58 -17.80
N PHE A 153 5.80 -3.82 -18.16
CA PHE A 153 6.78 -4.90 -18.27
C PHE A 153 7.88 -4.40 -19.22
N GLY A 154 9.13 -4.37 -18.76
CA GLY A 154 10.25 -3.87 -19.56
C GLY A 154 10.20 -4.46 -20.97
N ARG A 155 10.27 -3.58 -21.96
CA ARG A 155 10.84 -3.92 -23.27
C ARG A 155 12.35 -3.86 -23.14
#